data_AF-A0A537PYP4-F1
#
_entry.id   AF-A0A537PYP4-F1
#
_cell.length_a   1.000
_cell.length_b   1.000
_cell.length_c   1.000
_cell.angle_alpha   90.00
_cell.angle_beta   90.00
_cell.angle_gamma   90.00
#
_symmetry.space_group_name_H-M   'P 1'
#
loop_
_entity.id
_entity.type
_entity.pdbx_description
1 polymer ?
#
loop_
_entity_poly.entity_id
_entity_poly.type
_entity_poly.pdbx_seq_one_letter_code
_entity_poly.pdbx_strand_id
1 'polypeptide(L)' 'MRLALFQPDIAPNTATILRLCACLGVEAHIIEPAGFPVSDRAFRRAGMDYLERVALVRHVSWGAFEAWRGRARLRLIVL' A
#
# COMPACT_ATOMS: atom_id res chain seq x y z
N MET A 1 7.27 1.09 -11.64
CA MET A 1 7.52 1.78 -10.36
C MET A 1 6.43 1.37 -9.38
N ARG A 2 6.73 1.23 -8.08
CA ARG A 2 5.78 0.80 -7.04
C ARG A 2 6.00 1.63 -5.79
N LEU A 3 4.95 1.91 -5.03
CA LEU A 3 5.04 2.64 -3.77
C LEU A 3 4.73 1.70 -2.61
N ALA A 4 5.60 1.70 -1.59
CA ALA A 4 5.43 0.86 -0.40
C ALA A 4 5.34 1.74 0.86
N LEU A 5 4.27 1.54 1.62
CA LEU A 5 4.01 2.17 2.90
C LEU A 5 4.47 1.23 4.00
N PHE A 6 5.53 1.61 4.72
CA PHE A 6 6.03 0.84 5.86
C PHE A 6 5.26 1.20 7.12
N GLN A 7 4.53 0.22 7.68
CA GLN A 7 3.80 0.31 8.94
C GLN A 7 3.01 1.63 9.10
N PRO A 8 2.12 1.97 8.13
CA PRO A 8 1.47 3.26 8.15
C PRO A 8 0.55 3.40 9.36
N ASP A 9 0.63 4.54 10.04
CA ASP A 9 -0.08 4.83 11.28
C ASP A 9 -1.29 5.76 11.08
N ILE A 10 -1.20 6.69 10.11
CA ILE A 10 -2.22 7.69 9.82
C ILE A 10 -3.05 7.28 8.60
N ALA A 11 -4.31 6.90 8.82
CA ALA A 11 -5.21 6.45 7.76
C ALA A 11 -5.44 7.50 6.64
N PRO A 12 -5.65 8.80 6.93
CA PRO A 12 -5.78 9.84 5.89
C PRO A 12 -4.57 9.96 4.96
N ASN A 13 -3.35 9.79 5.48
CA ASN A 13 -2.12 9.84 4.68
C ASN A 13 -2.06 8.67 3.71
N THR A 14 -2.37 7.47 4.22
CA THR A 14 -2.44 6.25 3.40
C THR A 14 -3.49 6.41 2.30
N ALA A 15 -4.70 6.89 2.63
CA ALA A 15 -5.75 7.11 1.64
C ALA A 15 -5.31 8.08 0.52
N THR A 16 -4.63 9.17 0.89
CA THR A 16 -4.10 10.15 -0.08
C THR A 16 -3.07 9.51 -1.03
N ILE A 17 -2.16 8.70 -0.49
CA ILE A 17 -1.13 8.00 -1.29
C ILE A 17 -1.76 6.92 -2.17
N LEU A 18 -2.74 6.18 -1.67
CA LEU A 18 -3.49 5.20 -2.47
C LEU A 18 -4.26 5.87 -3.62
N ARG A 19 -4.82 7.07 -3.39
CA ARG A 19 -5.45 7.86 -4.44
C ARG A 19 -4.44 8.29 -5.51
N LEU A 20 -3.25 8.73 -5.11
CA LEU A 20 -2.15 9.04 -6.04
C LEU A 20 -1.78 7.81 -6.88
N CYS A 21 -1.59 6.66 -6.24
CA CYS A 21 -1.32 5.39 -6.92
C CYS A 21 -2.40 5.05 -7.96
N ALA A 22 -3.67 5.21 -7.61
CA ALA A 22 -4.80 4.95 -8.51
C ALA A 22 -4.81 5.92 -9.71
N CYS A 23 -4.56 7.21 -9.49
CA CYS A 23 -4.48 8.21 -10.56
C CYS A 23 -3.30 7.96 -11.51
N LEU A 24 -2.18 7.43 -11.01
CA LEU A 24 -0.97 7.20 -11.79
C LEU A 24 -0.85 5.76 -12.34
N GLY A 25 -1.80 4.87 -12.02
CA GLY A 25 -1.69 3.45 -12.37
C GLY A 25 -0.48 2.75 -11.73
N VAL A 26 -0.07 3.21 -10.55
CA VAL A 26 1.07 2.66 -9.79
C VAL A 26 0.56 1.65 -8.77
N GLU A 27 1.21 0.49 -8.70
CA GLU A 27 0.91 -0.53 -7.67
C GLU A 27 1.36 -0.04 -6.28
N ALA A 28 0.47 -0.20 -5.31
CA ALA A 28 0.65 0.20 -3.93
C ALA A 28 0.89 -1.02 -3.04
N HIS A 29 1.82 -0.89 -2.10
CA HIS A 29 2.17 -1.91 -1.13
C HIS A 29 1.95 -1.37 0.28
N ILE A 30 1.35 -2.17 1.16
CA ILE A 30 1.29 -1.88 2.61
C ILE A 30 2.06 -2.98 3.33
N ILE A 31 3.01 -2.58 4.17
CA ILE A 31 3.79 -3.47 5.02
C ILE A 31 3.27 -3.33 6.45
N GLU A 32 2.79 -4.42 7.01
CA GLU A 32 2.15 -4.48 8.33
C GLU A 32 3.17 -4.52 9.49
N PRO A 33 2.72 -4.20 10.72
CA PRO A 33 1.36 -3.77 11.11
C PRO A 33 1.05 -2.32 10.70
N ALA A 34 -0.18 -2.08 10.26
CA ALA A 34 -0.71 -0.72 10.10
C ALA A 34 -1.39 -0.27 11.40
N GLY A 35 -1.30 1.02 11.73
CA GLY A 35 -1.95 1.62 12.90
C GLY A 35 -3.47 1.77 12.78
N PHE A 36 -4.06 1.32 11.68
CA PHE A 36 -5.49 1.37 11.42
C PHE A 36 -5.98 0.12 10.67
N PRO A 37 -7.29 -0.19 10.70
CA PRO A 37 -7.84 -1.32 9.96
C PRO A 37 -7.69 -1.16 8.45
N VAL A 38 -6.76 -1.91 7.86
CA VAL A 38 -6.59 -2.05 6.41
C VAL A 38 -7.63 -3.06 5.92
N SER A 39 -8.87 -2.64 5.70
CA SER A 39 -9.91 -3.49 5.13
C SER A 39 -10.65 -2.76 4.02
N ASP A 40 -11.14 -3.50 3.02
CA ASP A 40 -11.92 -2.94 1.91
C ASP A 40 -13.13 -2.12 2.39
N ARG A 41 -13.67 -2.46 3.56
CA ARG A 41 -14.77 -1.72 4.20
C ARG A 41 -14.32 -0.39 4.80
N ALA A 42 -13.16 -0.35 5.45
CA ALA A 42 -12.59 0.88 6.00
C ALA A 42 -12.23 1.85 4.87
N PHE A 43 -11.67 1.32 3.79
CA PHE A 43 -11.31 2.12 2.63
C PHE A 43 -12.54 2.58 1.81
N ARG A 44 -13.54 1.74 1.60
CA ARG A 44 -14.83 2.17 0.99
C ARG A 44 -15.53 3.26 1.81
N ARG A 45 -15.53 3.16 3.14
CA ARG A 45 -16.09 4.20 4.02
C ARG A 45 -15.36 5.54 3.94
N ALA A 46 -14.08 5.54 3.57
CA ALA A 46 -13.30 6.76 3.39
C ALA A 46 -13.57 7.46 2.04
N GLY A 47 -14.59 7.06 1.28
CA GLY A 47 -14.90 7.63 -0.04
C GLY A 47 -13.92 7.20 -1.12
N MET A 48 -13.24 6.06 -0.93
CA MET A 48 -12.30 5.50 -1.90
C MET A 48 -12.98 4.49 -2.83
N ASP A 49 -13.92 4.96 -3.65
CA ASP A 49 -14.57 4.15 -4.69
C ASP A 49 -13.58 3.73 -5.81
N TYR A 50 -12.36 4.26 -5.78
CA TYR A 50 -11.26 3.95 -6.70
C TYR A 50 -10.37 2.78 -6.28
N LEU A 51 -10.62 2.13 -5.13
CA LEU A 51 -9.84 0.94 -4.74
C LEU A 51 -9.93 -0.18 -5.78
N GLU A 52 -11.04 -0.28 -6.52
CA GLU A 52 -11.17 -1.23 -7.63
C GLU A 52 -10.11 -1.01 -8.72
N ARG A 53 -9.49 0.18 -8.76
CA ARG A 53 -8.46 0.56 -9.74
C ARG A 53 -7.04 0.51 -9.20
N VAL A 54 -6.85 0.47 -7.88
CA VAL A 54 -5.50 0.42 -7.30
C VAL A 54 -5.11 -1.03 -7.07
N ALA A 55 -4.04 -1.48 -7.72
CA ALA A 55 -3.42 -2.75 -7.37
C ALA A 55 -2.77 -2.60 -5.97
N LEU A 56 -3.45 -3.12 -4.95
CA LEU A 56 -3.00 -3.07 -3.56
C LEU A 56 -2.48 -4.44 -3.12
N VAL A 57 -1.22 -4.50 -2.69
CA VAL A 57 -0.59 -5.71 -2.14
C VAL A 57 -0.28 -5.48 -0.65
N ARG A 58 -0.66 -6.43 0.19
CA ARG A 58 -0.35 -6.39 1.63
C ARG A 58 0.75 -7.38 1.97
N HIS A 59 1.69 -6.95 2.81
CA HIS A 59 2.78 -7.77 3.34
C HIS A 59 2.63 -7.82 4.85
N VAL A 60 2.49 -9.03 5.41
CA VAL A 60 2.29 -9.23 6.86
C VAL A 60 3.48 -8.81 7.71
N SER A 61 4.66 -8.62 7.09
CA SER A 61 5.89 -8.19 7.76
C SER A 61 6.89 -7.64 6.76
N TRP A 62 7.94 -6.98 7.27
CA TRP A 62 9.10 -6.59 6.48
C TRP A 62 9.74 -7.78 5.76
N GLY A 63 9.88 -8.93 6.44
CA GLY A 63 10.47 -10.12 5.84
C GLY A 63 9.66 -10.66 4.66
N ALA A 64 8.32 -10.61 4.73
CA ALA A 64 7.46 -10.98 3.62
C ALA A 64 7.63 -10.03 2.42
N PHE A 65 7.73 -8.73 2.69
CA PHE A 65 8.01 -7.72 1.67
C PHE A 65 9.36 -7.94 1.00
N GLU A 66 10.43 -8.15 1.77
CA GLU A 66 11.77 -8.39 1.24
C GLU A 66 11.84 -9.67 0.40
N ALA A 67 11.20 -10.75 0.84
CA ALA A 67 11.13 -12.00 0.07
C ALA A 67 10.39 -11.80 -1.26
N TRP A 68 9.26 -11.09 -1.26
CA TRP A 68 8.54 -10.73 -2.47
C TRP A 68 9.39 -9.85 -3.40
N ARG A 69 10.03 -8.81 -2.86
CA ARG A 69 10.89 -7.86 -3.59
C ARG A 69 12.06 -8.58 -4.24
N GLY A 70 12.70 -9.49 -3.51
CA GLY A 70 13.82 -10.31 -3.97
C GLY A 70 13.42 -11.21 -5.14
N ARG A 71 12.28 -11.90 -5.04
CA ARG A 71 11.73 -12.70 -6.15
C ARG A 71 11.41 -11.85 -7.39
N ALA A 72 10.88 -10.65 -7.18
CA ALA A 72 10.58 -9.71 -8.25
C ALA A 72 11.82 -8.95 -8.78
N ARG A 73 13.01 -9.17 -8.20
CA ARG A 73 14.30 -8.52 -8.55
C ARG A 73 14.22 -6.99 -8.57
N LEU A 74 13.49 -6.41 -7.62
CA LEU A 74 13.25 -4.96 -7.56
C LEU A 74 14.31 -4.25 -6.70
N ARG A 75 14.70 -3.04 -7.14
CA ARG A 75 15.51 -2.13 -6.33
C ARG A 75 14.63 -1.37 -5.33
N LEU A 76 15.10 -1.24 -4.11
CA LEU A 76 14.46 -0.44 -3.06
C LEU A 76 15.13 0.93 -2.99
N ILE A 77 14.32 1.99 -2.93
CA ILE A 77 14.77 3.35 -2.64
C ILE A 77 13.96 3.79 -1.42
N VAL A 78 14.65 4.29 -0.39
CA VAL A 78 14.03 4.79 0.84
C VAL A 78 13.99 6.32 0.75
N LEU A 79 12.85 6.90 1.11
CA LEU A 79 12.59 8.34 1.12
C LEU A 79 12.29 8.80 2.56
#